data_AF-A0A967WDD3-F1
#
_entry.id   AF-A0A967WDD3-F1
#
_cell.length_a   1.000
_cell.length_b   1.000
_cell.length_c   1.000
_cell.angle_alpha   90.00
_cell.angle_beta   90.00
_cell.angle_gamma   90.00
#
_symmetry.space_group_name_H-M   'P 1'
#
loop_
_entity.id
_entity.type
_entity.pdbx_description
1 polymer ?
#
loop_
_entity_poly.entity_id
_entity_poly.type
_entity_poly.pdbx_seq_one_letter_code
_entity_poly.pdbx_strand_id
1 'polypeptide(L)'
;SRGYAPFPIRLPFHTRPILAVGAELKNTFCLARDDFAFLSQHIGDMENLETLEHLEATVELYKHLFRVEPELVAHDLHPDYFSTRFAQSLPRAPGSLVAVQHHQAHIASCLADNDWPLGGDPVIGVAWDGTGYGLDGHIWGGEFFVGDYGGFRRAAHLEYLPMPGGDAAIRNPWRLAVGYVYALTHELPGLRGDPARPGPGITEQEIQIIRQQVDRQINTSLTSAAGRLFDAVAALIGLRHQVTYEAQAAIELEMRATGWQPGTPGAREVRPYPFDLRQEGTEIVIGLRDLLGAIRSGVEQGTNQAEIGWRFHLTMAELIAAVCQQIAAETGLRTVALS
;
A
#
# COMPACT_ATOMS: atom_id res chain seq x y z
N SER A 1 17.57 -1.84 11.67
CA SER A 1 18.51 -2.98 11.73
C SER A 1 19.78 -2.64 12.53
N ARG A 2 20.89 -2.19 11.91
CA ARG A 2 22.16 -1.97 12.63
C ARG A 2 22.09 -0.76 13.57
N GLY A 3 22.46 -0.93 14.83
CA GLY A 3 22.48 0.13 15.85
C GLY A 3 21.14 0.39 16.55
N TYR A 4 20.06 -0.26 16.11
CA TYR A 4 18.73 -0.17 16.71
C TYR A 4 18.24 -1.54 17.18
N ALA A 5 18.33 -2.58 16.36
CA ALA A 5 17.99 -3.92 16.83
C ALA A 5 19.11 -4.43 17.78
N PRO A 6 18.77 -5.08 18.90
CA PRO A 6 17.43 -5.49 19.33
C PRO A 6 16.89 -4.63 20.51
N PHE A 7 17.11 -3.30 20.49
CA PHE A 7 16.51 -2.42 21.49
C PHE A 7 14.98 -2.51 21.41
N PRO A 8 14.29 -2.74 22.54
CA PRO A 8 12.86 -2.91 22.53
C PRO A 8 12.13 -1.58 22.33
N ILE A 9 10.98 -1.66 21.66
CA ILE A 9 9.95 -0.63 21.69
C ILE A 9 9.14 -0.85 22.97
N ARG A 10 8.95 0.21 23.75
CA ARG A 10 8.08 0.15 24.92
C ARG A 10 6.63 0.29 24.46
N LEU A 11 5.76 -0.58 24.93
CA LEU A 11 4.34 -0.59 24.61
C LEU A 11 3.57 0.21 25.67
N PRO A 12 2.49 0.92 25.28
CA PRO A 12 1.62 1.63 26.21
C PRO A 12 0.67 0.70 26.99
N PHE A 13 0.85 -0.62 26.87
CA PHE A 13 0.04 -1.66 27.50
C PHE A 13 0.84 -2.95 27.73
N HIS A 14 0.35 -3.79 28.64
CA HIS A 14 0.93 -5.10 28.89
C HIS A 14 0.40 -6.16 27.91
N THR A 15 1.29 -7.03 27.44
CA THR A 15 1.00 -8.11 26.50
C THR A 15 1.36 -9.46 27.09
N ARG A 16 0.66 -10.49 26.63
CA ARG A 16 1.12 -11.88 26.78
C ARG A 16 2.36 -12.10 25.87
N PRO A 17 3.15 -13.15 26.11
CA PRO A 17 4.16 -13.60 25.17
C PRO A 17 3.57 -13.84 23.76
N ILE A 18 3.92 -13.00 22.78
CA ILE A 18 3.43 -13.09 21.40
C ILE A 18 4.62 -13.14 20.45
N LEU A 19 4.52 -13.98 19.41
CA LEU A 19 5.35 -13.89 18.21
C LEU A 19 4.51 -13.35 17.05
N ALA A 20 4.84 -12.18 16.53
CA ALA A 20 4.28 -11.70 15.27
C ALA A 20 5.30 -11.94 14.14
N VAL A 21 4.94 -12.73 13.13
CA VAL A 21 5.88 -13.15 12.06
C VAL A 21 6.01 -12.14 10.92
N GLY A 22 5.19 -11.10 10.89
CA GLY A 22 5.24 -10.02 9.90
C GLY A 22 4.75 -10.40 8.50
N ALA A 23 4.92 -9.45 7.57
CA ALA A 23 4.53 -9.58 6.16
C ALA A 23 5.58 -10.33 5.32
N GLU A 24 5.34 -10.50 4.02
CA GLU A 24 6.27 -11.19 3.10
C GLU A 24 7.41 -10.29 2.62
N LEU A 25 7.10 -9.05 2.26
CA LEU A 25 8.10 -8.08 1.79
C LEU A 25 8.68 -7.29 2.96
N LYS A 26 9.98 -7.01 2.87
CA LYS A 26 10.78 -6.30 3.89
C LYS A 26 10.55 -6.80 5.31
N ASN A 27 10.45 -8.12 5.47
CA ASN A 27 10.01 -8.78 6.68
C ASN A 27 10.85 -8.37 7.91
N THR A 28 10.12 -8.18 9.00
CA THR A 28 10.63 -8.26 10.38
C THR A 28 9.63 -9.07 11.19
N PHE A 29 10.11 -9.79 12.19
CA PHE A 29 9.25 -10.39 13.20
C PHE A 29 9.37 -9.61 14.51
N CYS A 30 8.39 -9.80 15.39
CA CYS A 30 8.37 -9.19 16.71
C CYS A 30 8.08 -10.25 17.78
N LEU A 31 8.89 -10.26 18.85
CA LEU A 31 8.50 -10.91 20.09
C LEU A 31 7.99 -9.85 21.06
N ALA A 32 6.81 -10.04 21.64
CA ALA A 32 6.28 -9.14 22.66
C ALA A 32 6.11 -9.88 23.99
N ARG A 33 6.40 -9.20 25.10
CA ARG A 33 6.10 -9.66 26.47
C ARG A 33 6.06 -8.45 27.39
N ASP A 34 5.15 -8.48 28.36
CA ASP A 34 4.98 -7.38 29.31
C ASP A 34 4.71 -6.08 28.53
N ASP A 35 5.39 -4.98 28.85
CA ASP A 35 5.32 -3.70 28.14
C ASP A 35 6.41 -3.53 27.08
N PHE A 36 6.94 -4.62 26.50
CA PHE A 36 8.01 -4.55 25.49
C PHE A 36 7.71 -5.33 24.22
N ALA A 37 8.09 -4.74 23.08
CA ALA A 37 8.13 -5.35 21.76
C ALA A 37 9.57 -5.37 21.23
N PHE A 38 10.11 -6.57 21.04
CA PHE A 38 11.45 -6.85 20.54
C PHE A 38 11.36 -7.11 19.03
N LEU A 39 11.54 -6.06 18.24
CA LEU A 39 11.56 -6.15 16.78
C LEU A 39 12.90 -6.74 16.29
N SER A 40 12.82 -7.65 15.32
CA SER A 40 14.01 -8.22 14.69
C SER A 40 14.77 -7.19 13.85
N GLN A 41 16.00 -7.52 13.48
CA GLN A 41 16.60 -6.88 12.31
C GLN A 41 15.77 -7.17 11.06
N HIS A 42 15.92 -6.34 10.03
CA HIS A 42 15.38 -6.61 8.70
C HIS A 42 15.87 -7.97 8.19
N ILE A 43 14.92 -8.87 7.94
CA ILE A 43 15.17 -10.22 7.41
C ILE A 43 15.31 -10.16 5.89
N GLY A 44 14.49 -9.34 5.23
CA GLY A 44 14.47 -9.18 3.77
C GLY A 44 13.13 -9.60 3.17
N ASP A 45 13.10 -9.79 1.86
CA ASP A 45 11.92 -10.26 1.14
C ASP A 45 11.85 -11.78 1.20
N MET A 46 10.73 -12.32 1.68
CA MET A 46 10.54 -13.75 1.91
C MET A 46 10.22 -14.48 0.59
N GLU A 47 11.18 -14.57 -0.33
CA GLU A 47 10.96 -15.13 -1.67
C GLU A 47 11.52 -16.56 -1.85
N ASN A 48 12.33 -17.03 -0.91
CA ASN A 48 13.10 -18.26 -1.07
C ASN A 48 13.35 -19.00 0.26
N LEU A 49 13.92 -20.20 0.15
CA LEU A 49 14.16 -21.06 1.32
C LEU A 49 15.22 -20.45 2.25
N GLU A 50 16.22 -19.77 1.71
CA GLU A 50 17.32 -19.19 2.48
C GLU A 50 16.82 -18.08 3.42
N THR A 51 15.90 -17.23 2.95
CA THR A 51 15.26 -16.18 3.77
C THR A 51 14.34 -16.78 4.83
N LEU A 52 13.64 -17.87 4.51
CA LEU A 52 12.85 -18.63 5.47
C LEU A 52 13.72 -19.24 6.58
N GLU A 53 14.77 -19.99 6.23
CA GLU A 53 15.70 -20.58 7.22
C GLU A 53 16.34 -19.50 8.11
N HIS A 54 16.66 -18.33 7.54
CA HIS A 54 17.16 -17.20 8.31
C HIS A 54 16.13 -16.66 9.32
N LEU A 55 14.86 -16.54 8.91
CA LEU A 55 13.77 -16.16 9.80
C LEU A 55 13.64 -17.15 10.96
N GLU A 56 13.57 -18.45 10.67
CA GLU A 56 13.41 -19.52 11.67
C GLU A 56 14.53 -19.49 12.71
N ALA A 57 15.78 -19.46 12.25
CA ALA A 57 16.95 -19.42 13.12
C ALA A 57 16.97 -18.14 13.99
N THR A 58 16.56 -17.01 13.43
CA THR A 58 16.56 -15.72 14.14
C THR A 58 15.43 -15.67 15.18
N VAL A 59 14.26 -16.21 14.89
CA VAL A 59 13.15 -16.33 15.85
C VAL A 59 13.59 -17.15 17.06
N GLU A 60 14.19 -18.32 16.83
CA GLU A 60 14.69 -19.14 17.94
C GLU A 60 15.78 -18.41 18.74
N LEU A 61 16.71 -17.72 18.08
CA LEU A 61 17.71 -16.90 18.78
C LEU A 61 17.05 -15.84 19.69
N TYR A 62 16.04 -15.13 19.20
CA TYR A 62 15.36 -14.07 19.96
C TYR A 62 14.55 -14.64 21.14
N LYS A 63 13.91 -15.80 20.96
CA LYS A 63 13.21 -16.50 22.06
C LYS A 63 14.18 -16.81 23.20
N HIS A 64 15.36 -17.36 22.88
CA HIS A 64 16.39 -17.66 23.88
C HIS A 64 16.96 -16.39 24.53
N LEU A 65 17.25 -15.35 23.73
CA LEU A 65 17.86 -14.11 24.20
C LEU A 65 16.94 -13.35 25.18
N PHE A 66 15.66 -13.22 24.84
CA PHE A 66 14.68 -12.49 25.65
C PHE A 66 13.89 -13.38 26.62
N ARG A 67 14.16 -14.69 26.57
CA ARG A 67 13.48 -15.74 27.36
C ARG A 67 11.96 -15.67 27.19
N VAL A 68 11.52 -15.47 25.95
CA VAL A 68 10.11 -15.37 25.59
C VAL A 68 9.70 -16.67 24.94
N GLU A 69 8.77 -17.39 25.55
CA GLU A 69 8.09 -18.53 24.93
C GLU A 69 6.70 -18.04 24.46
N PRO A 70 6.47 -17.91 23.15
CA PRO A 70 5.21 -17.36 22.64
C PRO A 70 4.00 -18.23 23.03
N GLU A 71 3.01 -17.59 23.64
CA GLU A 71 1.70 -18.18 23.89
C GLU A 71 0.76 -18.00 22.70
N LEU A 72 1.02 -16.97 21.89
CA LEU A 72 0.29 -16.64 20.67
C LEU A 72 1.25 -16.41 19.51
N VAL A 73 0.79 -16.75 18.32
CA VAL A 73 1.48 -16.44 17.06
C VAL A 73 0.55 -15.63 16.18
N ALA A 74 0.95 -14.39 15.86
CA ALA A 74 0.25 -13.51 14.95
C ALA A 74 0.91 -13.54 13.56
N HIS A 75 0.09 -13.57 12.51
CA HIS A 75 0.56 -13.55 11.12
C HIS A 75 -0.35 -12.70 10.23
N ASP A 76 0.14 -12.33 9.06
CA ASP A 76 -0.65 -11.62 8.06
C ASP A 76 -1.83 -12.48 7.58
N LEU A 77 -2.96 -11.84 7.25
CA LEU A 77 -4.13 -12.53 6.73
C LEU A 77 -3.86 -13.26 5.40
N HIS A 78 -2.85 -12.84 4.63
CA HIS A 78 -2.52 -13.49 3.36
C HIS A 78 -2.14 -14.98 3.55
N PRO A 79 -2.90 -15.92 2.97
CA PRO A 79 -2.75 -17.35 3.28
C PRO A 79 -1.47 -17.96 2.68
N ASP A 80 -0.97 -17.39 1.59
CA ASP A 80 0.17 -17.95 0.85
C ASP A 80 1.54 -17.39 1.23
N TYR A 81 1.61 -16.40 2.13
CA TYR A 81 2.89 -15.85 2.55
C TYR A 81 3.76 -16.91 3.22
N PHE A 82 5.06 -16.90 2.93
CA PHE A 82 5.99 -17.79 3.62
C PHE A 82 6.01 -17.55 5.13
N SER A 83 5.87 -16.29 5.58
CA SER A 83 5.74 -15.96 7.00
C SER A 83 4.47 -16.56 7.60
N THR A 84 3.33 -16.49 6.91
CA THR A 84 2.07 -17.13 7.32
C THR A 84 2.21 -18.65 7.42
N ARG A 85 2.82 -19.30 6.43
CA ARG A 85 3.07 -20.75 6.44
C ARG A 85 4.01 -21.17 7.58
N PHE A 86 5.03 -20.36 7.85
CA PHE A 86 5.90 -20.54 9.01
C PHE A 86 5.11 -20.43 10.33
N ALA A 87 4.31 -19.39 10.53
CA ALA A 87 3.46 -19.27 11.72
C ALA A 87 2.51 -20.48 11.88
N GLN A 88 2.00 -21.01 10.78
CA GLN A 88 1.13 -22.18 10.77
C GLN A 88 1.88 -23.49 11.10
N SER A 89 3.17 -23.61 10.82
CA SER A 89 3.97 -24.81 11.11
C SER A 89 4.42 -24.91 12.57
N LEU A 90 4.46 -23.80 13.30
CA LEU A 90 4.94 -23.75 14.68
C LEU A 90 4.07 -24.57 15.66
N PRO A 91 4.66 -25.44 16.52
CA PRO A 91 3.92 -26.14 17.56
C PRO A 91 3.28 -25.16 18.55
N ARG A 92 1.96 -25.30 18.79
CA ARG A 92 1.21 -24.34 19.61
C ARG A 92 -0.11 -24.92 20.14
N ALA A 93 -0.69 -24.27 21.15
CA ALA A 93 -1.99 -24.64 21.68
C ALA A 93 -3.12 -24.35 20.67
N PRO A 94 -4.23 -25.11 20.66
CA PRO A 94 -5.39 -24.77 19.84
C PRO A 94 -5.88 -23.33 20.11
N GLY A 95 -6.17 -22.57 19.05
CA GLY A 95 -6.67 -21.19 19.17
C GLY A 95 -5.60 -20.13 19.45
N SER A 96 -4.31 -20.48 19.41
CA SER A 96 -3.20 -19.53 19.61
C SER A 96 -2.66 -18.87 18.34
N LEU A 97 -3.22 -19.21 17.17
CA LEU A 97 -2.89 -18.57 15.90
C LEU A 97 -3.87 -17.43 15.64
N VAL A 98 -3.35 -16.22 15.39
CA VAL A 98 -4.15 -15.03 15.13
C VAL A 98 -3.77 -14.46 13.78
N ALA A 99 -4.72 -14.42 12.85
CA ALA A 99 -4.54 -13.71 11.58
C ALA A 99 -4.89 -12.23 11.79
N VAL A 100 -4.02 -11.34 11.32
CA VAL A 100 -4.18 -9.89 11.41
C VAL A 100 -4.17 -9.30 10.01
N GLN A 101 -5.12 -8.41 9.72
CA GLN A 101 -5.20 -7.77 8.41
C GLN A 101 -4.05 -6.76 8.23
N HIS A 102 -3.41 -6.79 7.07
CA HIS A 102 -2.17 -6.05 6.76
C HIS A 102 -2.22 -4.55 7.10
N HIS A 103 -3.27 -3.87 6.66
CA HIS A 103 -3.44 -2.42 6.82
C HIS A 103 -3.82 -2.04 8.25
N GLN A 104 -4.57 -2.90 8.93
CA GLN A 104 -4.85 -2.76 10.36
C GLN A 104 -3.55 -2.88 11.17
N ALA A 105 -2.63 -3.76 10.78
CA ALA A 105 -1.32 -3.89 11.41
C ALA A 105 -0.47 -2.62 11.21
N HIS A 106 -0.47 -2.02 10.01
CA HIS A 106 0.16 -0.71 9.75
C HIS A 106 -0.35 0.37 10.71
N ILE A 107 -1.67 0.56 10.77
CA ILE A 107 -2.28 1.56 11.66
C ILE A 107 -1.97 1.27 13.13
N ALA A 108 -2.09 0.01 13.56
CA ALA A 108 -1.77 -0.38 14.94
C ALA A 108 -0.29 -0.11 15.29
N SER A 109 0.63 -0.29 14.34
CA SER A 109 2.05 0.02 14.54
C SER A 109 2.28 1.52 14.78
N CYS A 110 1.62 2.38 14.00
CA CYS A 110 1.66 3.84 14.15
C CYS A 110 1.12 4.26 15.51
N LEU A 111 0.00 3.69 15.95
CA LEU A 111 -0.57 3.95 17.27
C LEU A 111 0.39 3.51 18.40
N ALA A 112 1.01 2.34 18.28
CA ALA A 112 1.92 1.82 19.29
C ALA A 112 3.19 2.67 19.41
N ASP A 113 3.75 3.14 18.29
CA ASP A 113 4.93 4.02 18.26
C ASP A 113 4.65 5.42 18.83
N ASN A 114 3.38 5.84 18.85
CA ASN A 114 2.92 7.11 19.41
C ASN A 114 2.34 6.97 20.84
N ASP A 115 2.65 5.89 21.56
CA ASP A 115 2.19 5.62 22.93
C ASP A 115 0.64 5.68 23.09
N TRP A 116 -0.11 5.35 22.04
CA TRP A 116 -1.58 5.39 22.11
C TRP A 116 -2.10 4.30 23.05
N PRO A 117 -2.91 4.63 24.07
CA PRO A 117 -3.26 3.67 25.11
C PRO A 117 -4.22 2.59 24.60
N LEU A 118 -4.12 1.40 25.18
CA LEU A 118 -5.15 0.37 25.01
C LEU A 118 -6.47 0.86 25.63
N GLY A 119 -7.55 0.85 24.83
CA GLY A 119 -8.83 1.44 25.23
C GLY A 119 -8.87 2.98 25.16
N GLY A 120 -7.91 3.60 24.48
CA GLY A 120 -8.02 4.99 24.04
C GLY A 120 -9.16 5.19 23.03
N ASP A 121 -9.43 6.44 22.69
CA ASP A 121 -10.47 6.76 21.71
C ASP A 121 -10.13 6.13 20.34
N PRO A 122 -11.14 5.64 19.58
CA PRO A 122 -10.94 5.21 18.21
C PRO A 122 -10.31 6.30 17.35
N VAL A 123 -9.59 5.90 16.31
CA VAL A 123 -8.91 6.80 15.38
C VAL A 123 -9.42 6.60 13.96
N ILE A 124 -9.16 7.59 13.12
CA ILE A 124 -9.19 7.43 11.66
C ILE A 124 -7.82 6.91 11.24
N GLY A 125 -7.74 5.70 10.71
CA GLY A 125 -6.50 5.14 10.18
C GLY A 125 -6.46 5.28 8.67
N VAL A 126 -5.36 5.78 8.10
CA VAL A 126 -5.11 5.84 6.66
C VAL A 126 -3.95 4.92 6.36
N ALA A 127 -4.16 3.93 5.50
CA ALA A 127 -3.16 2.93 5.15
C ALA A 127 -3.02 2.87 3.63
N TRP A 128 -1.96 3.50 3.13
CA TRP A 128 -1.70 3.66 1.69
C TRP A 128 -0.40 2.96 1.31
N ASP A 129 -0.52 1.80 0.65
CA ASP A 129 0.59 0.95 0.24
C ASP A 129 0.45 0.46 -1.22
N GLY A 130 1.33 -0.47 -1.62
CA GLY A 130 1.29 -1.06 -2.95
C GLY A 130 0.37 -2.28 -3.09
N THR A 131 0.32 -3.14 -2.06
CA THR A 131 -0.38 -4.42 -2.10
C THR A 131 -0.60 -4.92 -0.68
N GLY A 132 -1.86 -5.09 -0.27
CA GLY A 132 -2.20 -5.91 0.89
C GLY A 132 -3.47 -6.75 0.66
N TYR A 133 -3.58 -7.87 1.37
CA TYR A 133 -4.71 -8.78 1.22
C TYR A 133 -5.98 -8.20 1.86
N GLY A 134 -7.00 -7.96 1.03
CA GLY A 134 -8.31 -7.47 1.45
C GLY A 134 -9.18 -8.56 2.08
N LEU A 135 -10.10 -8.15 2.96
CA LEU A 135 -11.08 -9.07 3.56
C LEU A 135 -12.07 -9.63 2.55
N ASP A 136 -12.21 -8.97 1.40
CA ASP A 136 -13.06 -9.34 0.27
C ASP A 136 -12.31 -10.09 -0.83
N GLY A 137 -11.03 -10.43 -0.61
CA GLY A 137 -10.16 -11.11 -1.56
C GLY A 137 -9.59 -10.23 -2.67
N HIS A 138 -9.87 -8.92 -2.65
CA HIS A 138 -9.23 -7.95 -3.54
C HIS A 138 -7.91 -7.42 -2.96
N ILE A 139 -7.14 -6.73 -3.79
CA ILE A 139 -5.89 -6.10 -3.37
C ILE A 139 -6.20 -4.72 -2.82
N TRP A 140 -5.94 -4.51 -1.54
CA TRP A 140 -6.07 -3.21 -0.89
C TRP A 140 -4.75 -2.46 -0.91
N GLY A 141 -4.80 -1.17 -0.57
CA GLY A 141 -3.63 -0.30 -0.44
C GLY A 141 -3.94 1.20 -0.55
N GLY A 142 -5.21 1.60 -0.50
CA GLY A 142 -5.65 2.99 -0.58
C GLY A 142 -6.81 3.20 0.39
N GLU A 143 -6.64 2.72 1.61
CA GLU A 143 -7.71 2.44 2.55
C GLU A 143 -7.79 3.45 3.69
N PHE A 144 -9.01 3.67 4.15
CA PHE A 144 -9.31 4.42 5.36
C PHE A 144 -10.13 3.55 6.30
N PHE A 145 -9.78 3.58 7.57
CA PHE A 145 -10.37 2.77 8.61
C PHE A 145 -10.82 3.65 9.78
N VAL A 146 -11.77 3.14 10.54
CA VAL A 146 -12.19 3.70 11.83
C VAL A 146 -12.16 2.59 12.87
N GLY A 147 -11.42 2.80 13.96
CA GLY A 147 -11.32 1.81 15.02
C GLY A 147 -10.13 2.00 15.94
N ASP A 148 -9.78 0.94 16.65
CA ASP A 148 -8.69 0.87 17.63
C ASP A 148 -8.00 -0.50 17.56
N TYR A 149 -7.11 -0.79 18.52
CA TYR A 149 -6.41 -2.09 18.62
C TYR A 149 -7.34 -3.31 18.68
N GLY A 150 -8.59 -3.15 19.13
CA GLY A 150 -9.59 -4.22 19.19
C GLY A 150 -10.22 -4.52 17.84
N GLY A 151 -10.11 -3.61 16.88
CA GLY A 151 -10.56 -3.83 15.51
C GLY A 151 -10.83 -2.54 14.76
N PHE A 152 -10.67 -2.63 13.44
CA PHE A 152 -10.92 -1.54 12.52
C PHE A 152 -12.03 -1.90 11.53
N ARG A 153 -12.94 -0.97 11.29
CA ARG A 153 -13.92 -1.03 10.21
C ARG A 153 -13.42 -0.20 9.04
N ARG A 154 -13.48 -0.74 7.83
CA ARG A 154 -13.22 0.02 6.60
C ARG A 154 -14.27 1.13 6.45
N ALA A 155 -13.81 2.35 6.21
CA ALA A 155 -14.62 3.56 6.16
C ALA A 155 -14.55 4.25 4.81
N ALA A 156 -13.43 4.17 4.10
CA ALA A 156 -13.31 4.65 2.73
C ALA A 156 -12.21 3.91 1.97
N HIS A 157 -12.26 3.97 0.65
CA HIS A 157 -11.21 3.40 -0.20
C HIS A 157 -11.17 4.02 -1.61
N LEU A 158 -10.02 3.91 -2.27
CA LEU A 158 -9.92 4.18 -3.71
C LEU A 158 -10.81 3.20 -4.49
N GLU A 159 -11.52 3.68 -5.52
CA GLU A 159 -12.36 2.80 -6.33
C GLU A 159 -11.56 1.64 -6.92
N TYR A 160 -12.17 0.46 -6.96
CA TYR A 160 -11.51 -0.72 -7.49
C TYR A 160 -11.24 -0.58 -8.98
N LEU A 161 -9.98 -0.75 -9.36
CA LEU A 161 -9.53 -0.73 -10.75
C LEU A 161 -8.83 -2.04 -11.13
N PRO A 162 -8.87 -2.44 -12.42
CA PRO A 162 -8.31 -3.71 -12.85
C PRO A 162 -6.79 -3.70 -12.89
N MET A 163 -6.18 -4.79 -12.44
CA MET A 163 -4.75 -5.07 -12.54
C MET A 163 -4.48 -6.17 -13.57
N PRO A 164 -4.42 -5.84 -14.87
CA PRO A 164 -4.36 -6.83 -15.95
C PRO A 164 -3.02 -7.55 -16.00
N GLY A 165 -3.03 -8.85 -15.70
CA GLY A 165 -1.85 -9.71 -15.68
C GLY A 165 -1.19 -9.89 -14.30
N GLY A 166 -1.87 -9.50 -13.21
CA GLY A 166 -1.35 -9.69 -11.85
C GLY A 166 0.01 -9.01 -11.64
N ASP A 167 0.99 -9.73 -11.14
CA ASP A 167 2.37 -9.24 -10.90
C ASP A 167 3.04 -8.67 -12.15
N ALA A 168 2.62 -9.09 -13.36
CA ALA A 168 3.11 -8.49 -14.59
C ALA A 168 2.78 -7.00 -14.68
N ALA A 169 1.65 -6.56 -14.12
CA ALA A 169 1.26 -5.16 -14.05
C ALA A 169 2.10 -4.36 -13.05
N ILE A 170 2.59 -5.00 -11.97
CA ILE A 170 3.54 -4.38 -11.03
C ILE A 170 4.88 -4.13 -11.73
N ARG A 171 5.42 -5.13 -12.45
CA ARG A 171 6.69 -4.99 -13.19
C ARG A 171 6.58 -4.10 -14.42
N ASN A 172 5.38 -3.96 -14.98
CA ASN A 172 5.12 -3.16 -16.17
C ASN A 172 3.97 -2.18 -15.93
N PRO A 173 4.22 -1.07 -15.20
CA PRO A 173 3.19 -0.07 -14.88
C PRO A 173 2.37 0.47 -16.05
N TRP A 174 2.89 0.41 -17.28
CA TRP A 174 2.09 0.77 -18.47
C TRP A 174 0.80 -0.03 -18.61
N ARG A 175 0.78 -1.28 -18.11
CA ARG A 175 -0.42 -2.14 -18.10
C ARG A 175 -1.49 -1.57 -17.18
N LEU A 176 -1.10 -1.02 -16.02
CA LEU A 176 -1.99 -0.33 -15.09
C LEU A 176 -2.54 0.94 -15.73
N ALA A 177 -1.69 1.76 -16.35
CA ALA A 177 -2.13 2.98 -17.03
C ALA A 177 -3.19 2.70 -18.11
N VAL A 178 -2.95 1.71 -18.99
CA VAL A 178 -3.93 1.29 -20.02
C VAL A 178 -5.20 0.74 -19.36
N GLY A 179 -5.05 -0.16 -18.39
CA GLY A 179 -6.18 -0.81 -17.72
C GLY A 179 -7.09 0.19 -17.00
N TYR A 180 -6.51 1.15 -16.28
CA TYR A 180 -7.25 2.15 -15.51
C TYR A 180 -7.94 3.15 -16.42
N VAL A 181 -7.22 3.71 -17.41
CA VAL A 181 -7.81 4.65 -18.37
C VAL A 181 -8.93 3.97 -19.14
N TYR A 182 -8.76 2.72 -19.58
CA TYR A 182 -9.79 2.00 -20.30
C TYR A 182 -10.99 1.66 -19.42
N ALA A 183 -10.78 1.15 -18.21
CA ALA A 183 -11.87 0.80 -17.29
C ALA A 183 -12.72 2.03 -16.91
N LEU A 184 -12.08 3.19 -16.78
CA LEU A 184 -12.78 4.42 -16.48
C LEU A 184 -13.42 4.99 -17.74
N THR A 185 -12.67 5.24 -18.81
CA THR A 185 -13.15 6.07 -19.94
C THR A 185 -13.69 5.28 -21.13
N HIS A 186 -13.46 3.97 -21.19
CA HIS A 186 -13.63 3.11 -22.38
C HIS A 186 -12.79 3.54 -23.60
N GLU A 187 -11.79 4.39 -23.38
CA GLU A 187 -10.84 4.84 -24.39
C GLU A 187 -9.44 4.27 -24.08
N LEU A 188 -8.67 3.96 -25.12
CA LEU A 188 -7.31 3.49 -24.98
C LEU A 188 -6.35 4.70 -24.99
N PRO A 189 -5.44 4.82 -24.01
CA PRO A 189 -4.46 5.90 -24.02
C PRO A 189 -3.43 5.65 -25.12
N GLY A 190 -3.04 6.72 -25.82
CA GLY A 190 -1.94 6.69 -26.79
C GLY A 190 -0.58 6.69 -26.11
N LEU A 191 -0.22 5.58 -25.44
CA LEU A 191 1.12 5.43 -24.85
C LEU A 191 2.16 5.24 -25.96
N ARG A 192 3.20 6.05 -25.94
CA ARG A 192 4.38 5.88 -26.83
C ARG A 192 5.50 5.21 -26.06
N GLY A 193 6.42 4.55 -26.76
CA GLY A 193 7.53 3.79 -26.15
C GLY A 193 8.32 4.57 -25.09
N ASP A 194 8.94 3.83 -24.17
CA ASP A 194 9.77 4.39 -23.09
C ASP A 194 10.97 5.17 -23.68
N PRO A 195 11.13 6.48 -23.40
CA PRO A 195 12.27 7.26 -23.87
C PRO A 195 13.61 6.70 -23.37
N ALA A 196 13.61 5.99 -22.23
CA ALA A 196 14.79 5.43 -21.59
C ALA A 196 15.20 4.05 -22.14
N ARG A 197 14.43 3.45 -23.08
CA ARG A 197 14.75 2.12 -23.62
C ARG A 197 14.71 2.08 -25.14
N PRO A 198 15.82 1.75 -25.83
CA PRO A 198 15.78 1.47 -27.26
C PRO A 198 15.05 0.15 -27.53
N GLY A 199 14.00 0.19 -28.36
CA GLY A 199 13.16 -0.96 -28.71
C GLY A 199 11.81 -0.54 -29.30
N PRO A 200 10.95 -1.49 -29.73
CA PRO A 200 9.69 -1.18 -30.41
C PRO A 200 8.62 -0.48 -29.52
N GLY A 201 8.94 -0.16 -28.27
CA GLY A 201 8.00 0.46 -27.33
C GLY A 201 6.84 -0.45 -26.97
N ILE A 202 5.78 0.14 -26.39
CA ILE A 202 4.50 -0.54 -26.16
C ILE A 202 3.78 -0.60 -27.50
N THR A 203 3.39 -1.80 -27.94
CA THR A 203 2.73 -2.01 -29.22
C THR A 203 1.21 -1.89 -29.12
N GLU A 204 0.55 -1.53 -30.22
CA GLU A 204 -0.92 -1.50 -30.29
C GLU A 204 -1.53 -2.87 -29.98
N GLN A 205 -0.87 -3.96 -30.41
CA GLN A 205 -1.31 -5.32 -30.11
C GLN A 205 -1.33 -5.60 -28.61
N GLU A 206 -0.29 -5.18 -27.89
CA GLU A 206 -0.23 -5.32 -26.43
C GLU A 206 -1.33 -4.50 -25.74
N ILE A 207 -1.59 -3.28 -26.19
CA ILE A 207 -2.69 -2.45 -25.67
C ILE A 207 -4.04 -3.14 -25.89
N GLN A 208 -4.28 -3.71 -27.07
CA GLN A 208 -5.52 -4.47 -27.34
C GLN A 208 -5.63 -5.73 -26.48
N ILE A 209 -4.52 -6.38 -26.13
CA ILE A 209 -4.53 -7.51 -25.18
C ILE A 209 -4.99 -7.03 -23.81
N ILE A 210 -4.49 -5.89 -23.30
CA ILE A 210 -4.94 -5.32 -22.03
C ILE A 210 -6.45 -5.06 -22.07
N ARG A 211 -6.95 -4.46 -23.15
CA ARG A 211 -8.38 -4.23 -23.35
C ARG A 211 -9.19 -5.52 -23.17
N GLN A 212 -8.78 -6.59 -23.87
CA GLN A 212 -9.44 -7.89 -23.79
C GLN A 212 -9.36 -8.53 -22.39
N GLN A 213 -8.24 -8.35 -21.68
CA GLN A 213 -8.09 -8.84 -20.31
C GLN A 213 -9.08 -8.15 -19.37
N VAL A 214 -9.24 -6.82 -19.50
CA VAL A 214 -10.19 -6.04 -18.71
C VAL A 214 -11.64 -6.43 -19.07
N ASP A 215 -12.00 -6.44 -20.36
CA ASP A 215 -13.35 -6.79 -20.83
C ASP A 215 -13.81 -8.19 -20.39
N ARG A 216 -12.88 -9.15 -20.40
CA ARG A 216 -13.18 -10.57 -20.11
C ARG A 216 -12.79 -11.00 -18.70
N GLN A 217 -12.23 -10.10 -17.90
CA GLN A 217 -11.72 -10.38 -16.55
C GLN A 217 -10.72 -11.55 -16.50
N ILE A 218 -9.88 -11.69 -17.53
CA ILE A 218 -8.89 -12.77 -17.62
C ILE A 218 -7.61 -12.34 -16.90
N ASN A 219 -7.23 -13.07 -15.86
CA ASN A 219 -6.05 -12.77 -15.01
C ASN A 219 -6.00 -11.29 -14.60
N THR A 220 -7.16 -10.76 -14.19
CA THR A 220 -7.34 -9.35 -13.86
C THR A 220 -7.95 -9.26 -12.47
N SER A 221 -7.09 -9.17 -11.46
CA SER A 221 -7.52 -8.88 -10.08
C SER A 221 -7.94 -7.42 -9.98
N LEU A 222 -8.85 -7.11 -9.07
CA LEU A 222 -9.17 -5.72 -8.73
C LEU A 222 -8.27 -5.22 -7.61
N THR A 223 -7.93 -3.94 -7.67
CA THR A 223 -7.12 -3.28 -6.65
C THR A 223 -7.62 -1.87 -6.34
N SER A 224 -7.54 -1.51 -5.06
CA SER A 224 -7.73 -0.15 -4.53
C SER A 224 -6.39 0.45 -4.06
N ALA A 225 -5.26 -0.09 -4.49
CA ALA A 225 -3.95 0.28 -3.97
C ALA A 225 -3.45 1.64 -4.48
N ALA A 226 -3.06 2.52 -3.55
CA ALA A 226 -2.50 3.83 -3.86
C ALA A 226 -1.17 3.69 -4.60
N GLY A 227 -0.31 2.75 -4.22
CA GLY A 227 0.95 2.50 -4.93
C GLY A 227 0.73 2.15 -6.41
N ARG A 228 -0.32 1.38 -6.73
CA ARG A 228 -0.68 1.06 -8.12
C ARG A 228 -1.22 2.27 -8.88
N LEU A 229 -1.92 3.19 -8.22
CA LEU A 229 -2.30 4.46 -8.80
C LEU A 229 -1.07 5.33 -9.14
N PHE A 230 -0.08 5.40 -8.24
CA PHE A 230 1.19 6.09 -8.52
C PHE A 230 1.93 5.48 -9.71
N ASP A 231 2.03 4.14 -9.75
CA ASP A 231 2.63 3.40 -10.86
C ASP A 231 1.91 3.72 -12.19
N ALA A 232 0.57 3.70 -12.19
CA ALA A 232 -0.25 4.01 -13.35
C ALA A 232 -0.05 5.46 -13.84
N VAL A 233 0.00 6.44 -12.92
CA VAL A 233 0.21 7.85 -13.27
C VAL A 233 1.63 8.06 -13.82
N ALA A 234 2.65 7.48 -13.19
CA ALA A 234 4.04 7.56 -13.67
C ALA A 234 4.17 6.99 -15.09
N ALA A 235 3.50 5.88 -15.39
CA ALA A 235 3.47 5.33 -16.74
C ALA A 235 2.66 6.20 -17.71
N LEU A 236 1.50 6.70 -17.29
CA LEU A 236 0.62 7.52 -18.14
C LEU A 236 1.30 8.80 -18.63
N ILE A 237 2.13 9.42 -17.79
CA ILE A 237 2.89 10.63 -18.16
C ILE A 237 4.18 10.32 -18.94
N GLY A 238 4.49 9.06 -19.20
CA GLY A 238 5.68 8.63 -19.92
C GLY A 238 6.98 8.68 -19.11
N LEU A 239 6.89 8.59 -17.78
CA LEU A 239 8.06 8.62 -16.90
C LEU A 239 8.70 7.23 -16.75
N ARG A 240 7.89 6.21 -16.44
CA ARG A 240 8.36 4.84 -16.20
C ARG A 240 7.33 3.81 -16.63
N HIS A 241 7.64 3.02 -17.65
CA HIS A 241 6.75 1.97 -18.15
C HIS A 241 7.06 0.58 -17.59
N GLN A 242 8.30 0.35 -17.15
CA GLN A 242 8.75 -0.92 -16.57
C GLN A 242 9.64 -0.62 -15.36
N VAL A 243 9.52 -1.42 -14.31
CA VAL A 243 10.31 -1.26 -13.08
C VAL A 243 11.23 -2.44 -12.86
N THR A 244 12.38 -2.18 -12.22
CA THR A 244 13.38 -3.19 -11.85
C THR A 244 13.46 -3.42 -10.35
N TYR A 245 12.82 -2.57 -9.54
CA TYR A 245 12.70 -2.73 -8.09
C TYR A 245 11.36 -2.16 -7.60
N GLU A 246 10.99 -2.53 -6.37
CA GLU A 246 9.73 -2.12 -5.76
C GLU A 246 9.62 -0.59 -5.64
N ALA A 247 8.43 -0.06 -5.92
CA ALA A 247 8.11 1.38 -5.84
C ALA A 247 8.93 2.32 -6.75
N GLN A 248 9.74 1.80 -7.68
CA GLN A 248 10.57 2.63 -8.56
C GLN A 248 9.77 3.73 -9.27
N ALA A 249 8.63 3.41 -9.87
CA ALA A 249 7.85 4.38 -10.63
C ALA A 249 7.26 5.47 -9.72
N ALA A 250 6.79 5.11 -8.53
CA ALA A 250 6.32 6.06 -7.52
C ALA A 250 7.45 6.99 -7.03
N ILE A 251 8.62 6.44 -6.70
CA ILE A 251 9.80 7.21 -6.26
C ILE A 251 10.24 8.19 -7.35
N GLU A 252 10.36 7.70 -8.60
CA GLU A 252 10.76 8.57 -9.72
C GLU A 252 9.72 9.66 -9.98
N LEU A 253 8.42 9.37 -9.80
CA LEU A 253 7.35 10.35 -9.95
C LEU A 253 7.45 11.46 -8.90
N GLU A 254 7.73 11.12 -7.64
CA GLU A 254 7.99 12.09 -6.57
C GLU A 254 9.22 12.94 -6.90
N MET A 255 10.35 12.31 -7.24
CA MET A 255 11.56 13.02 -7.63
C MET A 255 11.32 13.98 -8.79
N ARG A 256 10.53 13.57 -9.79
CA ARG A 256 10.16 14.42 -10.92
C ARG A 256 9.27 15.58 -10.50
N ALA A 257 8.32 15.34 -9.60
CA ALA A 257 7.40 16.34 -9.06
C ALA A 257 8.12 17.46 -8.29
N THR A 258 9.21 17.15 -7.56
CA THR A 258 9.99 18.19 -6.82
C THR A 258 10.52 19.31 -7.70
N GLY A 259 10.72 19.05 -9.01
CA GLY A 259 11.09 20.09 -9.98
C GLY A 259 10.04 21.19 -10.17
N TRP A 260 8.80 20.97 -9.72
CA TRP A 260 7.69 21.93 -9.81
C TRP A 260 7.20 22.43 -8.44
N GLN A 261 7.97 22.20 -7.38
CA GLN A 261 7.64 22.71 -6.05
C GLN A 261 7.59 24.26 -6.04
N PRO A 262 6.68 24.89 -5.27
CA PRO A 262 6.66 26.34 -5.11
C PRO A 262 8.04 26.90 -4.75
N GLY A 263 8.50 27.86 -5.55
CA GLY A 263 9.83 28.47 -5.42
C GLY A 263 10.89 27.95 -6.40
N THR A 264 10.63 26.88 -7.17
CA THR A 264 11.54 26.47 -8.26
C THR A 264 11.38 27.38 -9.48
N PRO A 265 12.47 27.68 -10.22
CA PRO A 265 12.38 28.51 -11.43
C PRO A 265 11.45 27.91 -12.48
N GLY A 266 10.44 28.68 -12.88
CA GLY A 266 9.46 28.28 -13.90
C GLY A 266 8.24 27.55 -13.36
N ALA A 267 8.22 27.16 -12.08
CA ALA A 267 7.03 26.60 -11.46
C ALA A 267 5.96 27.68 -11.26
N ARG A 268 4.72 27.32 -11.62
CA ARG A 268 3.53 28.13 -11.38
C ARG A 268 2.67 27.44 -10.34
N GLU A 269 1.86 28.23 -9.65
CA GLU A 269 0.85 27.69 -8.74
C GLU A 269 -0.13 26.81 -9.52
N VAL A 270 -0.39 25.61 -9.00
CA VAL A 270 -1.34 24.66 -9.55
C VAL A 270 -2.38 24.31 -8.51
N ARG A 271 -3.58 23.99 -8.97
CA ARG A 271 -4.66 23.48 -8.12
C ARG A 271 -4.71 21.95 -8.20
N PRO A 272 -5.24 21.25 -7.19
CA PRO A 272 -5.49 19.81 -7.28
C PRO A 272 -6.27 19.41 -8.55
N TYR A 273 -6.14 18.15 -8.95
CA TYR A 273 -7.05 17.54 -9.92
C TYR A 273 -8.42 17.28 -9.26
N PRO A 274 -9.51 17.31 -10.05
CA PRO A 274 -10.82 16.92 -9.54
C PRO A 274 -10.83 15.43 -9.18
N PHE A 275 -11.56 15.09 -8.12
CA PHE A 275 -11.91 13.73 -7.73
C PHE A 275 -13.31 13.76 -7.10
N ASP A 276 -13.93 12.58 -7.05
CA ASP A 276 -15.30 12.40 -6.58
C ASP A 276 -15.30 11.55 -5.31
N LEU A 277 -16.21 11.84 -4.38
CA LEU A 277 -16.42 11.07 -3.16
C LEU A 277 -17.87 10.58 -3.15
N ARG A 278 -18.05 9.26 -3.28
CA ARG A 278 -19.38 8.63 -3.34
C ARG A 278 -19.64 7.83 -2.08
N GLN A 279 -20.82 8.00 -1.51
CA GLN A 279 -21.26 7.14 -0.41
C GLN A 279 -21.82 5.83 -0.98
N GLU A 280 -21.20 4.70 -0.67
CA GLU A 280 -21.66 3.35 -1.02
C GLU A 280 -21.88 2.53 0.26
N GLY A 281 -23.13 2.50 0.73
CA GLY A 281 -23.44 1.88 2.03
C GLY A 281 -22.76 2.63 3.17
N THR A 282 -21.91 1.93 3.94
CA THR A 282 -21.16 2.50 5.08
C THR A 282 -19.75 2.97 4.72
N GLU A 283 -19.38 2.89 3.44
CA GLU A 283 -18.04 3.21 2.94
C GLU A 283 -18.10 4.39 1.96
N ILE A 284 -17.05 5.20 1.95
CA ILE A 284 -16.85 6.26 0.96
C ILE A 284 -15.93 5.71 -0.14
N VAL A 285 -16.39 5.72 -1.38
CA VAL A 285 -15.62 5.31 -2.56
C VAL A 285 -15.07 6.53 -3.26
N ILE A 286 -13.74 6.57 -3.44
CA ILE A 286 -13.03 7.69 -4.04
C ILE A 286 -12.90 7.45 -5.55
N GLY A 287 -13.63 8.24 -6.33
CA GLY A 287 -13.66 8.19 -7.78
C GLY A 287 -12.43 8.85 -8.42
N LEU A 288 -11.79 8.12 -9.34
CA LEU A 288 -10.54 8.44 -10.02
C LEU A 288 -10.74 8.80 -11.51
N ARG A 289 -11.95 8.64 -12.05
CA ARG A 289 -12.31 9.01 -13.43
C ARG A 289 -11.85 10.42 -13.81
N ASP A 290 -12.27 11.42 -13.04
CA ASP A 290 -12.00 12.82 -13.36
C ASP A 290 -10.53 13.17 -13.15
N LEU A 291 -9.89 12.57 -12.15
CA LEU A 291 -8.47 12.72 -11.87
C LEU A 291 -7.64 12.20 -13.04
N LEU A 292 -7.84 10.95 -13.46
CA LEU A 292 -7.07 10.34 -14.54
C LEU A 292 -7.42 10.94 -15.90
N GLY A 293 -8.67 11.35 -16.12
CA GLY A 293 -9.08 12.09 -17.30
C GLY A 293 -8.35 13.44 -17.43
N ALA A 294 -8.25 14.19 -16.33
CA ALA A 294 -7.53 15.47 -16.31
C ALA A 294 -6.02 15.29 -16.49
N ILE A 295 -5.41 14.26 -15.89
CA ILE A 295 -3.99 13.92 -16.11
C ILE A 295 -3.75 13.59 -17.59
N ARG A 296 -4.57 12.72 -18.18
CA ARG A 296 -4.47 12.35 -19.59
C ARG A 296 -4.57 13.56 -20.51
N SER A 297 -5.56 14.44 -20.29
CA SER A 297 -5.69 15.69 -21.04
C SER A 297 -4.44 16.56 -20.90
N GLY A 298 -3.83 16.61 -19.71
CA GLY A 298 -2.56 17.34 -19.49
C GLY A 298 -1.40 16.77 -20.31
N VAL A 299 -1.30 15.43 -20.39
CA VAL A 299 -0.30 14.73 -21.23
C VAL A 299 -0.52 15.04 -22.71
N GLU A 300 -1.75 14.97 -23.20
CA GLU A 300 -2.10 15.26 -24.61
C GLU A 300 -1.80 16.72 -25.00
N GLN A 301 -1.91 17.64 -24.05
CA GLN A 301 -1.57 19.06 -24.22
C GLN A 301 -0.06 19.35 -24.10
N GLY A 302 0.76 18.34 -23.79
CA GLY A 302 2.20 18.51 -23.60
C GLY A 302 2.59 19.23 -22.31
N THR A 303 1.75 19.14 -21.27
CA THR A 303 2.04 19.70 -19.95
C THR A 303 3.30 19.06 -19.37
N ASN A 304 4.11 19.85 -18.66
CA ASN A 304 5.35 19.35 -18.09
C ASN A 304 5.08 18.18 -17.11
N GLN A 305 5.82 17.08 -17.25
CA GLN A 305 5.72 15.93 -16.35
C GLN A 305 5.91 16.30 -14.87
N ALA A 306 6.81 17.25 -14.57
CA ALA A 306 7.03 17.74 -13.21
C ALA A 306 5.79 18.46 -12.67
N GLU A 307 5.12 19.25 -13.50
CA GLU A 307 3.86 19.93 -13.16
C GLU A 307 2.74 18.92 -12.89
N ILE A 308 2.56 17.94 -13.79
CA ILE A 308 1.56 16.88 -13.61
C ILE A 308 1.83 16.09 -12.32
N GLY A 309 3.09 15.68 -12.10
CA GLY A 309 3.50 14.95 -10.91
C GLY A 309 3.24 15.73 -9.63
N TRP A 310 3.61 17.02 -9.58
CA TRP A 310 3.37 17.88 -8.42
C TRP A 310 1.87 18.06 -8.15
N ARG A 311 1.11 18.34 -9.21
CA ARG A 311 -0.35 18.47 -9.12
C ARG A 311 -1.01 17.18 -8.63
N PHE A 312 -0.53 16.02 -9.06
CA PHE A 312 -1.00 14.72 -8.60
C PHE A 312 -0.72 14.51 -7.10
N HIS A 313 0.51 14.75 -6.63
CA HIS A 313 0.83 14.63 -5.20
C HIS A 313 0.00 15.58 -4.32
N LEU A 314 -0.18 16.82 -4.78
CA LEU A 314 -1.07 17.77 -4.11
C LEU A 314 -2.51 17.23 -4.04
N THR A 315 -2.97 16.59 -5.11
CA THR A 315 -4.31 15.97 -5.14
C THR A 315 -4.42 14.82 -4.14
N MET A 316 -3.39 13.98 -3.99
CA MET A 316 -3.39 12.88 -3.02
C MET A 316 -3.49 13.41 -1.59
N ALA A 317 -2.74 14.47 -1.24
CA ALA A 317 -2.82 15.09 0.08
C ALA A 317 -4.21 15.68 0.38
N GLU A 318 -4.80 16.41 -0.57
CA GLU A 318 -6.14 16.99 -0.44
C GLU A 318 -7.23 15.93 -0.37
N LEU A 319 -7.09 14.85 -1.14
CA LEU A 319 -7.99 13.70 -1.12
C LEU A 319 -7.99 13.02 0.25
N ILE A 320 -6.81 12.74 0.82
CA ILE A 320 -6.69 12.18 2.17
C ILE A 320 -7.35 13.12 3.18
N ALA A 321 -7.06 14.42 3.12
CA ALA A 321 -7.63 15.40 4.03
C ALA A 321 -9.15 15.47 3.93
N ALA A 322 -9.70 15.51 2.72
CA ALA A 322 -11.14 15.58 2.47
C ALA A 322 -11.88 14.34 3.02
N VAL A 323 -11.34 13.15 2.79
CA VAL A 323 -11.91 11.90 3.30
C VAL A 323 -11.85 11.85 4.82
N CYS A 324 -10.71 12.19 5.42
CA CYS A 324 -10.57 12.27 6.88
C CYS A 324 -11.54 13.29 7.49
N GLN A 325 -11.75 14.45 6.86
CA GLN A 325 -12.70 15.45 7.32
C GLN A 325 -14.15 14.95 7.26
N GLN A 326 -14.52 14.24 6.20
CA GLN A 326 -15.85 13.65 6.08
C GLN A 326 -16.09 12.57 7.16
N ILE A 327 -15.13 11.65 7.34
CA ILE A 327 -15.20 10.63 8.40
C ILE A 327 -15.26 11.30 9.78
N ALA A 328 -14.47 12.34 10.03
CA ALA A 328 -14.48 13.08 11.28
C ALA A 328 -15.83 13.76 11.54
N ALA A 329 -16.47 14.31 10.51
CA ALA A 329 -17.80 14.92 10.61
C ALA A 329 -18.89 13.90 10.97
N GLU A 330 -18.78 12.67 10.44
CA GLU A 330 -19.75 11.59 10.68
C GLU A 330 -19.55 10.91 12.04
N THR A 331 -18.30 10.73 12.47
CA THR A 331 -17.94 9.93 13.65
C THR A 331 -17.61 10.77 14.89
N GLY A 332 -17.29 12.06 14.71
CA GLY A 332 -16.79 12.94 15.77
C GLY A 332 -15.32 12.72 16.13
N LEU A 333 -14.61 11.80 15.45
CA LEU A 333 -13.20 11.51 15.72
C LEU A 333 -12.30 12.67 15.31
N ARG A 334 -11.19 12.84 16.04
CA ARG A 334 -10.26 13.97 15.87
C ARG A 334 -8.81 13.55 15.67
N THR A 335 -8.52 12.26 15.79
CA THR A 335 -7.18 11.70 15.68
C THR A 335 -7.08 10.91 14.37
N VAL A 336 -6.03 11.18 13.61
CA VAL A 336 -5.71 10.46 12.37
C VAL A 336 -4.34 9.80 12.53
N ALA A 337 -4.26 8.51 12.23
CA ALA A 337 -3.02 7.76 12.10
C ALA A 337 -2.74 7.51 10.61
N LEU A 338 -1.60 7.98 10.11
CA LEU A 338 -1.15 7.79 8.73
C LEU A 338 -0.02 6.75 8.77
N SER A 339 -0.16 5.64 8.05
CA SER A 339 0.83 4.58 7.98
C SER A 339 1.00 3.99 6.60
#